data_AF-A0A934I954-F1
#
_entry.id   AF-A0A934I954-F1
#
_cell.length_a   1.000
_cell.length_b   1.000
_cell.length_c   1.000
_cell.angle_alpha   90.00
_cell.angle_beta   90.00
_cell.angle_gamma   90.00
#
_symmetry.space_group_name_H-M   'P 1'
#
loop_
_entity.id
_entity.type
_entity.pdbx_description
1 polymer ?
#
loop_
_entity_poly.entity_id
_entity_poly.type
_entity_poly.pdbx_seq_one_letter_code
_entity_poly.pdbx_strand_id
1 'polypeptide(L)'
;MAEYPDGLVGQQVSRLSHDFSVFVEFGDGDGLRVETPFTVVPAGSDRPVEIDPEEPEEHWSVVTGLLHQRVVHAAVGPQGVLSLLFARGDRMECPPHSQHEAWTFTSQTGELVVCTPGGDLARWAGRTL
;
A
#
# COMPACT_ATOMS: atom_id res chain seq x y z
N MET A 1 15.11 -6.42 8.52
CA MET A 1 13.92 -6.31 7.66
C MET A 1 12.75 -6.61 8.56
N ALA A 2 11.84 -5.68 8.74
CA ALA A 2 10.70 -5.87 9.61
C ALA A 2 9.51 -6.28 8.72
N GLU A 3 8.96 -7.46 8.96
CA GLU A 3 7.76 -7.95 8.28
C GLU A 3 6.59 -7.13 8.82
N TYR A 4 6.10 -6.18 8.03
CA TYR A 4 4.97 -5.33 8.38
C TYR A 4 4.31 -4.85 7.08
N PRO A 5 3.00 -4.54 7.11
CA PRO A 5 2.06 -4.82 8.20
C PRO A 5 1.70 -6.31 8.26
N ASP A 6 1.82 -6.94 9.43
CA ASP A 6 1.63 -8.38 9.66
C ASP A 6 0.24 -8.90 9.25
N GLY A 7 -0.75 -8.00 9.10
CA GLY A 7 -2.12 -8.32 8.69
C GLY A 7 -2.34 -8.45 7.19
N LEU A 8 -1.45 -7.93 6.34
CA LEU A 8 -1.72 -7.86 4.90
C LEU A 8 -1.48 -9.17 4.15
N VAL A 9 -0.54 -10.00 4.60
CA VAL A 9 -0.22 -11.24 3.91
C VAL A 9 -1.41 -12.19 3.95
N GLY A 10 -1.80 -12.67 2.77
CA GLY A 10 -2.98 -13.52 2.61
C GLY A 10 -4.26 -12.73 2.41
N GLN A 11 -4.29 -11.40 2.55
CA GLN A 11 -5.50 -10.63 2.30
C GLN A 11 -5.76 -10.42 0.82
N GLN A 12 -7.04 -10.38 0.44
CA GLN A 12 -7.48 -10.05 -0.91
C GLN A 12 -7.91 -8.58 -0.97
N VAL A 13 -7.51 -7.87 -2.03
CA VAL A 13 -8.03 -6.53 -2.32
C VAL A 13 -9.52 -6.62 -2.63
N SER A 14 -10.35 -6.02 -1.79
CA SER A 14 -11.81 -6.04 -1.86
C SER A 14 -12.36 -4.78 -2.54
N ARG A 15 -11.68 -3.65 -2.37
CA ARG A 15 -12.06 -2.36 -2.98
C ARG A 15 -10.84 -1.51 -3.26
N LEU A 16 -10.95 -0.71 -4.32
CA LEU A 16 -10.03 0.35 -4.69
C LEU A 16 -10.82 1.64 -4.89
N SER A 17 -10.30 2.75 -4.39
CA SER A 17 -10.86 4.08 -4.62
C SER A 17 -9.76 5.12 -4.65
N HIS A 18 -10.03 6.27 -5.25
CA HIS A 18 -9.14 7.41 -5.22
C HIS A 18 -9.88 8.70 -4.86
N ASP A 19 -9.21 9.54 -4.07
CA ASP A 19 -9.62 10.90 -3.70
C ASP A 19 -8.36 11.63 -3.21
N PHE A 20 -7.58 12.18 -4.15
CA PHE A 20 -6.23 12.73 -3.92
C PHE A 20 -5.25 11.78 -3.20
N SER A 21 -5.53 10.49 -3.26
CA SER A 21 -4.78 9.38 -2.68
C SER A 21 -5.35 8.09 -3.27
N VAL A 22 -4.59 7.00 -3.25
CA VAL A 22 -5.11 5.67 -3.60
C VAL A 22 -5.41 4.91 -2.33
N PHE A 23 -6.65 4.47 -2.16
CA PHE A 23 -7.07 3.64 -1.05
C PHE A 23 -7.33 2.20 -1.49
N VAL A 24 -6.67 1.27 -0.83
CA VAL A 24 -6.81 -0.19 -0.99
C VAL A 24 -7.47 -0.74 0.26
N GLU A 25 -8.67 -1.27 0.11
CA GLU A 25 -9.36 -2.00 1.17
C GLU A 25 -9.14 -3.51 0.97
N PHE A 26 -8.93 -4.21 2.08
CA PHE A 26 -8.71 -5.65 2.11
C PHE A 26 -9.97 -6.41 2.57
N GLY A 27 -9.98 -7.72 2.39
CA GLY A 27 -11.17 -8.55 2.61
C GLY A 27 -11.62 -8.64 4.08
N ASP A 28 -10.72 -8.42 5.02
CA ASP A 28 -11.01 -8.29 6.45
C ASP A 28 -11.37 -6.87 6.86
N GLY A 29 -11.34 -5.92 5.93
CA GLY A 29 -11.63 -4.50 6.15
C GLY A 29 -10.45 -3.70 6.69
N ASP A 30 -9.25 -4.26 6.71
CA ASP A 30 -8.02 -3.47 6.82
C ASP A 30 -7.89 -2.55 5.60
N GLY A 31 -7.18 -1.44 5.77
CA GLY A 31 -7.04 -0.39 4.77
C GLY A 31 -5.59 0.06 4.61
N LEU A 32 -5.20 0.33 3.37
CA LEU A 32 -3.94 0.97 3.02
C LEU A 32 -4.23 2.19 2.16
N ARG A 33 -3.86 3.37 2.66
CA ARG A 33 -3.85 4.61 1.90
C ARG A 33 -2.44 4.89 1.40
N VAL A 34 -2.31 5.23 0.12
CA VAL A 34 -1.07 5.65 -0.53
C VAL A 34 -1.26 7.10 -0.98
N GLU A 35 -0.42 7.98 -0.48
CA GLU A 35 -0.65 9.43 -0.48
C GLU A 35 0.39 10.18 -1.31
N THR A 36 1.42 9.48 -1.78
CA THR A 36 2.50 10.04 -2.60
C THR A 36 2.78 9.12 -3.78
N PRO A 37 3.51 9.59 -4.82
CA PRO A 37 3.83 8.78 -5.98
C PRO A 37 4.40 7.41 -5.62
N PHE A 38 3.84 6.39 -6.24
CA PHE A 38 4.20 4.99 -6.03
C PHE A 38 4.31 4.28 -7.36
N THR A 39 4.90 3.09 -7.36
CA THR A 39 5.05 2.30 -8.59
C THR A 39 4.27 1.00 -8.50
N VAL A 40 3.73 0.58 -9.64
CA VAL A 40 3.22 -0.77 -9.84
C VAL A 40 3.95 -1.40 -11.01
N VAL A 41 4.48 -2.60 -10.81
CA VAL A 41 4.98 -3.48 -11.87
C VAL A 41 3.91 -4.53 -12.14
N PRO A 42 3.16 -4.45 -13.26
CA PRO A 42 2.13 -5.42 -13.58
C PRO A 42 2.72 -6.82 -13.79
N ALA A 43 1.95 -7.86 -13.47
CA ALA A 43 2.36 -9.23 -13.72
C ALA A 43 2.75 -9.46 -15.19
N GLY A 44 3.92 -10.05 -15.44
CA GLY A 44 4.44 -10.30 -16.78
C GLY A 44 5.09 -9.10 -17.47
N SER A 45 5.22 -7.96 -16.78
CA SER A 45 5.99 -6.79 -17.20
C SER A 45 7.22 -6.62 -16.31
N ASP A 46 8.32 -6.15 -16.88
CA ASP A 46 9.48 -5.66 -16.12
C ASP A 46 9.49 -4.13 -16.00
N ARG A 47 8.53 -3.45 -16.64
CA ARG A 47 8.44 -1.99 -16.65
C ARG A 47 7.55 -1.52 -15.49
N PRO A 48 8.08 -0.74 -14.54
CA PRO A 48 7.27 -0.07 -13.55
C PRO A 48 6.43 1.04 -14.20
N VAL A 49 5.21 1.20 -13.69
CA VAL A 49 4.34 2.33 -13.96
C VAL A 49 4.29 3.17 -12.69
N GLU A 50 4.75 4.41 -12.77
CA GLU A 50 4.60 5.38 -11.69
C GLU A 50 3.17 5.90 -11.71
N ILE A 51 2.54 5.98 -10.54
CA ILE A 51 1.19 6.46 -10.34
C ILE A 51 1.30 7.64 -9.39
N ASP A 52 0.86 8.81 -9.84
CA ASP A 52 0.63 9.96 -8.98
C ASP A 52 -0.78 9.85 -8.38
N PRO A 53 -0.94 9.71 -7.06
CA PRO A 53 -2.25 9.66 -6.43
C PRO A 53 -3.09 10.94 -6.58
N GLU A 54 -2.48 12.08 -6.92
CA GLU A 54 -3.20 13.32 -7.22
C GLU A 54 -3.81 13.32 -8.63
N GLU A 55 -3.22 12.57 -9.57
CA GLU A 55 -3.67 12.45 -10.97
C GLU A 55 -3.71 10.97 -11.44
N PRO A 56 -4.48 10.09 -10.77
CA PRO A 56 -4.38 8.65 -11.00
C PRO A 56 -5.05 8.20 -12.30
N GLU A 57 -5.81 9.05 -12.99
CA GLU A 57 -6.68 8.66 -14.10
C GLU A 57 -5.93 8.01 -15.27
N GLU A 58 -4.72 8.48 -15.57
CA GLU A 58 -3.91 7.94 -16.66
C GLU A 58 -3.51 6.47 -16.41
N HIS A 59 -3.31 6.10 -15.15
CA HIS A 59 -2.77 4.81 -14.75
C HIS A 59 -3.73 3.99 -13.87
N TRP A 60 -4.99 4.43 -13.73
CA TRP A 60 -5.99 3.75 -12.91
C TRP A 60 -6.29 2.31 -13.36
N SER A 61 -6.14 2.03 -14.66
CA SER A 61 -6.23 0.66 -15.20
C SER A 61 -5.19 -0.30 -14.60
N VAL A 62 -4.01 0.21 -14.25
CA VAL A 62 -2.95 -0.57 -13.59
C VAL A 62 -3.33 -0.85 -12.13
N VAL A 63 -3.82 0.17 -11.42
CA VAL A 63 -4.26 0.05 -10.02
C VAL A 63 -5.45 -0.90 -9.92
N THR A 64 -6.48 -0.74 -10.76
CA THR A 64 -7.65 -1.64 -10.80
C THR A 64 -7.30 -3.06 -11.18
N GLY A 65 -6.17 -3.29 -11.86
CA GLY A 65 -5.61 -4.62 -12.08
C GLY A 65 -5.32 -5.37 -10.78
N LEU A 66 -5.08 -4.68 -9.66
CA LEU A 66 -4.85 -5.26 -8.33
C LEU A 66 -6.15 -5.72 -7.65
N LEU A 67 -7.33 -5.34 -8.17
CA LEU A 67 -8.60 -5.75 -7.58
C LEU A 67 -8.72 -7.29 -7.57
N HIS A 68 -9.21 -7.83 -6.46
CA HIS A 68 -9.30 -9.27 -6.19
C HIS A 68 -7.97 -10.02 -6.14
N GLN A 69 -6.83 -9.33 -6.27
CA GLN A 69 -5.53 -9.96 -6.07
C GLN A 69 -5.28 -10.19 -4.58
N ARG A 70 -4.61 -11.30 -4.26
CA ARG A 70 -4.20 -11.64 -2.91
C ARG A 70 -2.76 -11.18 -2.69
N VAL A 71 -2.49 -10.52 -1.58
CA VAL A 71 -1.13 -10.20 -1.15
C VAL A 71 -0.45 -11.49 -0.69
N VAL A 72 0.72 -11.79 -1.23
CA VAL A 72 1.55 -12.95 -0.86
C VAL A 72 2.83 -12.54 -0.14
N HIS A 73 3.23 -11.27 -0.25
CA HIS A 73 4.30 -10.69 0.52
C HIS A 73 3.99 -9.23 0.83
N ALA A 74 4.29 -8.79 2.04
CA ALA A 74 4.23 -7.40 2.46
C ALA A 74 5.45 -7.12 3.33
N ALA A 75 6.13 -6.01 3.06
CA ALA A 75 7.29 -5.61 3.85
C ALA A 75 7.40 -4.10 3.92
N VAL A 76 7.97 -3.62 5.02
CA VAL A 76 8.49 -2.26 5.11
C VAL A 76 10.01 -2.32 5.10
N GLY A 77 10.58 -1.83 4.01
CA GLY A 77 12.01 -1.72 3.79
C GLY A 77 12.67 -0.62 4.62
N PRO A 78 13.97 -0.37 4.40
CA PRO A 78 14.67 0.76 4.98
C PRO A 78 13.94 2.07 4.66
N GLN A 79 13.93 3.00 5.61
CA GLN A 79 13.33 4.33 5.44
C GLN A 79 11.84 4.29 5.04
N GLY A 80 11.09 3.29 5.50
CA GLY A 80 9.63 3.32 5.35
C GLY A 80 9.13 2.94 3.96
N VAL A 81 9.96 2.41 3.06
CA VAL A 81 9.49 1.92 1.76
C VAL A 81 8.51 0.76 1.95
N LEU A 82 7.26 0.91 1.52
CA LEU A 82 6.29 -0.17 1.52
C LEU A 82 6.42 -0.97 0.23
N SER A 83 6.56 -2.29 0.33
CA SER A 83 6.57 -3.20 -0.82
C SER A 83 5.52 -4.30 -0.64
N LEU A 84 4.66 -4.47 -1.64
CA LEU A 84 3.66 -5.54 -1.71
C LEU A 84 3.89 -6.40 -2.95
N LEU A 85 3.79 -7.73 -2.80
CA LEU A 85 3.72 -8.69 -3.89
C LEU A 85 2.34 -9.34 -3.89
N PHE A 86 1.72 -9.40 -5.06
CA PHE A 86 0.43 -10.03 -5.26
C PHE A 86 0.58 -11.42 -5.90
N ALA A 87 -0.41 -12.29 -5.70
CA ALA A 87 -0.38 -13.70 -6.10
C ALA A 87 -0.18 -13.91 -7.61
N ARG A 88 -0.68 -12.98 -8.45
CA ARG A 88 -0.49 -13.02 -9.90
C ARG A 88 0.90 -12.53 -10.33
N GLY A 89 1.67 -11.93 -9.43
CA GLY A 89 3.02 -11.45 -9.67
C GLY A 89 3.15 -9.93 -9.76
N ASP A 90 2.04 -9.18 -9.69
CA ASP A 90 2.07 -7.72 -9.61
C ASP A 90 2.86 -7.28 -8.36
N ARG A 91 3.66 -6.22 -8.49
CA ARG A 91 4.41 -5.63 -7.38
C ARG A 91 4.02 -4.18 -7.21
N MET A 92 3.84 -3.74 -5.98
CA MET A 92 3.59 -2.34 -5.65
C MET A 92 4.66 -1.87 -4.69
N GLU A 93 5.26 -0.71 -4.97
CA GLU A 93 6.22 -0.07 -4.08
C GLU A 93 5.89 1.40 -3.87
N CYS A 94 5.81 1.82 -2.62
CA CYS A 94 5.64 3.22 -2.23
C CYS A 94 6.87 3.67 -1.43
N PRO A 95 7.77 4.47 -2.01
CA PRO A 95 8.90 5.04 -1.29
C PRO A 95 8.44 6.12 -0.30
N PRO A 96 9.25 6.48 0.72
CA PRO A 96 8.96 7.63 1.55
C PRO A 96 9.01 8.93 0.72
N HIS A 97 8.24 9.93 1.15
CA HIS A 97 8.31 11.28 0.60
C HIS A 97 8.98 12.23 1.58
N SER A 98 9.68 13.24 1.09
CA SER A 98 10.44 14.16 1.95
C SER A 98 9.55 15.16 2.71
N GLN A 99 8.37 15.44 2.19
CA GLN A 99 7.46 16.48 2.70
C GLN A 99 6.10 15.96 3.15
N HIS A 100 5.75 14.71 2.81
CA HIS A 100 4.42 14.16 3.00
C HIS A 100 4.49 12.76 3.62
N GLU A 101 3.41 12.38 4.28
CA GLU A 101 3.18 10.99 4.69
C GLU A 101 3.01 10.16 3.41
N ALA A 102 3.77 9.07 3.28
CA ALA A 102 3.81 8.34 2.01
C ALA A 102 2.67 7.33 1.90
N TRP A 103 2.40 6.64 3.00
CA TRP A 103 1.34 5.66 3.12
C TRP A 103 0.92 5.50 4.58
N THR A 104 -0.33 5.08 4.74
CA THR A 104 -0.97 4.85 6.02
C THR A 104 -1.70 3.51 6.00
N PHE A 105 -1.37 2.61 6.92
CA PHE A 105 -2.08 1.36 7.15
C PHE A 105 -2.99 1.49 8.37
N THR A 106 -4.25 1.07 8.22
CA THR A 106 -5.24 0.99 9.29
C THR A 106 -5.78 -0.43 9.39
N SER A 107 -5.68 -1.05 10.56
CA SER A 107 -6.31 -2.35 10.82
C SER A 107 -7.69 -2.19 11.45
N GLN A 108 -8.60 -3.13 11.19
CA GLN A 108 -9.88 -3.26 11.92
C GLN A 108 -9.69 -3.48 13.42
N THR A 109 -8.53 -4.00 13.82
CA THR A 109 -8.16 -4.15 15.24
C THR A 109 -7.78 -2.83 15.91
N GLY A 110 -7.68 -1.75 15.13
CA GLY A 110 -7.33 -0.40 15.59
C GLY A 110 -5.84 -0.08 15.50
N GLU A 111 -5.00 -0.96 14.95
CA GLU A 111 -3.60 -0.61 14.65
C GLU A 111 -3.56 0.48 13.57
N LEU A 112 -2.68 1.46 13.77
CA LEU A 112 -2.37 2.50 12.81
C LEU A 112 -0.85 2.54 12.62
N VAL A 113 -0.41 2.48 11.36
CA VAL A 113 1.00 2.66 10.97
C VAL A 113 1.07 3.72 9.89
N VAL A 114 1.90 4.75 10.11
CA VAL A 114 2.10 5.86 9.19
C VAL A 114 3.56 5.96 8.83
N CYS A 115 3.88 6.01 7.53
CA CYS A 115 5.20 6.42 7.05
C CYS A 115 5.25 7.94 7.00
N THR A 116 5.88 8.56 7.99
CA THR A 116 5.97 10.02 8.13
C THR A 116 6.89 10.62 7.05
N PRO A 117 6.87 11.95 6.85
CA PRO A 117 7.85 12.61 6.00
C PRO A 117 9.28 12.21 6.36
N GLY A 118 10.08 11.87 5.35
CA GLY A 118 11.45 11.39 5.52
C GLY A 118 11.59 9.88 5.80
N GLY A 119 10.48 9.14 5.98
CA GLY A 119 10.48 7.68 6.00
C GLY A 119 10.56 7.01 7.37
N ASP A 120 10.42 7.77 8.46
CA ASP A 120 10.22 7.19 9.78
C ASP A 120 8.82 6.57 9.90
N LEU A 121 8.67 5.61 10.82
CA LEU A 121 7.38 4.96 11.09
C LEU A 121 6.81 5.41 12.42
N ALA A 122 5.63 6.01 12.38
CA ALA A 122 4.81 6.25 13.56
C ALA A 122 3.78 5.14 13.72
N ARG A 123 3.63 4.61 14.94
CA ARG A 123 2.79 3.43 15.21
C ARG A 123 1.93 3.63 16.44
N TRP A 124 0.68 3.19 16.34
CA TRP A 124 -0.26 3.13 17.43
C TRP A 124 -0.92 1.76 17.44
N ALA A 125 -0.83 1.07 18.58
CA ALA A 125 -1.53 -0.19 18.77
C ALA A 125 -3.03 0.07 18.95
N GLY A 126 -3.84 -0.81 18.37
CA GLY A 126 -5.27 -0.84 18.64
C GLY A 126 -5.54 -1.12 20.12
N ARG A 127 -6.61 -0.53 20.66
CA ARG A 127 -7.10 -0.91 21.98
C ARG A 127 -7.98 -2.14 21.83
N THR A 128 -7.55 -3.27 22.38
CA THR A 128 -8.46 -4.36 22.68
C THR A 128 -9.44 -3.85 23.75
N LEU A 129 -10.72 -3.70 23.39
CA LEU A 129 -11.79 -3.47 24.35
C LEU A 129 -12.15 -4.76 25.07
#